data_AF-A0A6J0SEN0-F1
#
_entry.id   AF-A0A6J0SEN0-F1
#
_cell.length_a   1.000
_cell.length_b   1.000
_cell.length_c   1.000
_cell.angle_alpha   90.00
_cell.angle_beta   90.00
_cell.angle_gamma   90.00
#
_symmetry.space_group_name_H-M   'P 1'
#
loop_
_entity.id
_entity.type
_entity.pdbx_description
1 polymer ?
#
loop_
_entity_poly.entity_id
_entity_poly.type
_entity_poly.pdbx_seq_one_letter_code
_entity_poly.pdbx_strand_id
1 'polypeptide(L)'
;LLVFPCFLALFTMGGNSDGQPCKFPFKFQSKTYDGCTTEGRQDGYRWCGTTEDYDRDKKFGFCPETAMSTVGGNSEGAPCVFPFTFLGNKYDACTSSGRQDGKMWCSTTSSYDEDRKWGFCPDQGYSLFLVAAHEFGHAMGLEHSEDPGALMAPIYTYTKHFRLSQDDIKGIQELY
;
A
#
# COMPACT_ATOMS: atom_id res chain seq x y z
N LEU A 1 -22.51 20.47 -5.31
CA LEU A 1 -22.20 19.21 -4.60
C LEU A 1 -21.49 18.28 -5.59
N LEU A 2 -20.18 18.11 -5.49
CA LEU A 2 -19.47 17.03 -6.18
C LEU A 2 -19.07 16.01 -5.13
N VAL A 3 -19.94 15.03 -4.91
CA VAL A 3 -19.57 13.79 -4.25
C VAL A 3 -18.80 13.00 -5.30
N PHE A 4 -17.47 13.04 -5.26
CA PHE A 4 -16.66 12.10 -6.03
C PHE A 4 -16.82 10.73 -5.36
N PRO A 5 -17.49 9.75 -5.97
CA PRO A 5 -17.44 8.40 -5.46
C PRO A 5 -16.01 7.92 -5.65
N CYS A 6 -15.36 7.57 -4.55
CA CYS A 6 -14.02 6.99 -4.51
C CYS A 6 -14.08 5.56 -5.11
N PHE A 7 -14.26 5.47 -6.42
CA PHE A 7 -14.27 4.20 -7.17
C PHE A 7 -13.56 4.29 -8.53
N LEU A 8 -13.00 5.45 -8.89
CA LEU A 8 -12.16 5.55 -10.07
C LEU A 8 -10.69 5.54 -9.66
N ALA A 9 -9.96 4.52 -10.14
CA ALA A 9 -8.56 4.75 -10.49
C ALA A 9 -8.53 5.98 -11.40
N LEU A 10 -8.11 7.13 -10.86
CA LEU A 10 -8.18 8.45 -11.53
C LEU A 10 -7.44 8.46 -12.87
N PHE A 11 -6.47 7.57 -13.04
CA PHE A 11 -5.72 7.30 -14.26
C PHE A 11 -5.02 5.95 -14.12
N THR A 12 -4.73 5.29 -15.24
CA THR A 12 -3.80 4.15 -15.25
C THR A 12 -2.37 4.63 -15.50
N MET A 13 -1.37 3.88 -15.05
CA MET A 13 0.03 4.11 -15.41
C MET A 13 0.46 3.11 -16.47
N GLY A 14 1.32 3.52 -17.41
CA GLY A 14 1.78 2.65 -18.49
C GLY A 14 0.64 2.05 -19.33
N GLY A 15 0.84 0.82 -19.83
CA GLY A 15 -0.12 0.15 -20.70
C GLY A 15 -0.19 0.77 -22.10
N ASN A 16 -1.36 0.65 -22.75
CA ASN A 16 -1.59 1.12 -24.12
C ASN A 16 -2.83 2.01 -24.26
N SER A 17 -3.28 2.56 -23.13
CA SER A 17 -4.47 3.38 -23.00
C SER A 17 -4.16 4.82 -22.59
N ASP A 18 -2.90 5.27 -22.68
CA ASP A 18 -2.49 6.67 -22.50
C ASP A 18 -3.03 7.34 -21.21
N GLY A 19 -3.07 6.57 -20.12
CA GLY A 19 -3.55 7.05 -18.83
C GLY A 19 -5.07 7.07 -18.64
N GLN A 20 -5.85 6.55 -19.59
CA GLN A 20 -7.30 6.43 -19.43
C GLN A 20 -7.66 5.65 -18.16
N PRO A 21 -8.71 6.05 -17.43
CA PRO A 21 -9.11 5.38 -16.21
C PRO A 21 -9.59 3.94 -16.49
N CYS A 22 -9.54 3.12 -15.45
CA CYS A 22 -10.14 1.78 -15.49
C CYS A 22 -11.65 1.87 -15.76
N LYS A 23 -12.15 0.96 -16.59
CA LYS A 23 -13.58 0.79 -16.84
C LYS A 23 -14.07 -0.41 -16.03
N PHE A 24 -14.80 -0.18 -14.96
CA PHE A 24 -15.41 -1.26 -14.17
C PHE A 24 -16.93 -1.35 -14.43
N PRO A 25 -17.50 -2.57 -14.51
CA PRO A 25 -16.79 -3.84 -14.72
C PRO A 25 -16.12 -3.90 -16.11
N PHE A 26 -15.03 -4.67 -16.23
CA PHE A 26 -14.47 -5.08 -17.52
C PHE A 26 -14.39 -6.60 -17.66
N LYS A 27 -14.45 -7.10 -18.89
CA LYS A 27 -14.35 -8.53 -19.21
C LYS A 27 -12.94 -8.91 -19.67
N PHE A 28 -12.38 -9.95 -19.08
CA PHE A 28 -11.12 -10.59 -19.49
C PHE A 28 -11.22 -12.12 -19.34
N GLN A 29 -10.86 -12.86 -20.37
CA GLN A 29 -11.00 -14.32 -20.47
C GLN A 29 -12.40 -14.82 -20.10
N SER A 30 -13.43 -14.12 -20.57
CA SER A 30 -14.84 -14.41 -20.22
C SER A 30 -15.22 -14.28 -18.74
N LYS A 31 -14.35 -13.74 -17.89
CA LYS A 31 -14.64 -13.36 -16.50
C LYS A 31 -14.77 -11.84 -16.39
N THR A 32 -15.69 -11.37 -15.55
CA THR A 32 -15.89 -9.94 -15.27
C THR A 32 -15.16 -9.53 -14.01
N TYR A 33 -14.55 -8.35 -14.04
CA TYR A 33 -13.77 -7.78 -12.94
C TYR A 33 -14.28 -6.38 -12.60
N ASP A 34 -14.62 -6.18 -11.33
CA ASP A 34 -15.02 -4.89 -10.75
C ASP A 34 -13.85 -4.15 -10.06
N GLY A 35 -12.62 -4.65 -10.28
CA GLY A 35 -11.41 -4.09 -9.70
C GLY A 35 -10.17 -4.48 -10.50
N CYS A 36 -9.03 -3.88 -10.16
CA CYS A 36 -7.76 -4.25 -10.77
C CYS A 36 -7.36 -5.68 -10.40
N THR A 37 -6.80 -6.40 -11.36
CA THR A 37 -6.42 -7.80 -11.19
C THR A 37 -4.95 -8.04 -11.52
N THR A 38 -4.36 -9.10 -11.00
CA THR A 38 -3.06 -9.63 -11.43
C THR A 38 -3.21 -10.82 -12.38
N GLU A 39 -4.44 -11.25 -12.65
CA GLU A 39 -4.72 -12.40 -13.53
C GLU A 39 -4.11 -12.19 -14.92
N GLY A 40 -3.45 -13.24 -15.44
CA GLY A 40 -2.73 -13.19 -16.71
C GLY A 40 -1.30 -12.62 -16.65
N ARG A 41 -0.80 -12.25 -15.47
CA ARG A 41 0.58 -11.77 -15.28
C ARG A 41 1.36 -12.58 -14.23
N GLN A 42 2.69 -12.55 -14.30
CA GLN A 42 3.60 -13.21 -13.34
C GLN A 42 4.48 -12.22 -12.55
N ASP A 43 4.46 -10.95 -12.91
CA ASP A 43 5.25 -9.88 -12.29
C ASP A 43 4.56 -9.22 -11.09
N GLY A 44 3.34 -9.65 -10.75
CA GLY A 44 2.59 -9.15 -9.59
C GLY A 44 1.93 -7.78 -9.79
N TYR A 45 2.18 -7.10 -10.92
CA TYR A 45 1.58 -5.79 -11.18
C TYR A 45 0.09 -5.90 -11.46
N ARG A 46 -0.70 -5.09 -10.76
CA ARG A 46 -2.15 -4.99 -10.97
C ARG A 46 -2.47 -4.18 -12.23
N TRP A 47 -3.46 -4.62 -12.97
CA TRP A 47 -3.93 -3.98 -14.20
C TRP A 47 -5.45 -4.02 -14.31
N CYS A 48 -6.00 -3.20 -15.19
CA CYS A 48 -7.43 -3.17 -15.49
C CYS A 48 -7.67 -2.93 -16.98
N GLY A 49 -8.83 -3.37 -17.48
CA GLY A 49 -9.34 -2.92 -18.77
C GLY A 49 -9.77 -1.46 -18.70
N THR A 50 -9.42 -0.67 -19.71
CA THR A 50 -9.91 0.72 -19.85
C THR A 50 -11.14 0.79 -20.77
N THR A 51 -11.69 -0.37 -21.14
CA THR A 51 -12.95 -0.54 -21.88
C THR A 51 -13.75 -1.67 -21.23
N GLU A 52 -15.02 -1.84 -21.64
CA GLU A 52 -15.92 -2.85 -21.09
C GLU A 52 -15.50 -4.29 -21.44
N ASP A 53 -14.87 -4.49 -22.59
CA ASP A 53 -14.41 -5.80 -23.05
C ASP A 53 -12.94 -5.73 -23.47
N TYR A 54 -12.05 -6.12 -22.55
CA TYR A 54 -10.62 -6.22 -22.85
C TYR A 54 -10.33 -7.36 -23.84
N ASP A 55 -11.12 -8.44 -23.83
CA ASP A 55 -10.93 -9.54 -24.78
C ASP A 55 -11.10 -9.05 -26.24
N ARG A 56 -11.99 -8.09 -26.47
CA ARG A 56 -12.20 -7.43 -27.76
C ARG A 56 -11.21 -6.30 -28.02
N ASP A 57 -11.10 -5.35 -27.09
CA ASP A 57 -10.48 -4.05 -27.36
C ASP A 57 -8.98 -4.03 -27.06
N LYS A 58 -8.48 -4.95 -26.22
CA LYS A 58 -7.07 -5.06 -25.80
C LYS A 58 -6.50 -3.75 -25.21
N LYS A 59 -7.36 -2.88 -24.69
CA LYS A 59 -7.01 -1.60 -24.08
C LYS A 59 -6.91 -1.76 -22.57
N PHE A 60 -5.72 -1.48 -22.03
CA PHE A 60 -5.43 -1.64 -20.62
C PHE A 60 -4.43 -0.60 -20.11
N GLY A 61 -4.40 -0.47 -18.79
CA GLY A 61 -3.33 0.19 -18.10
C GLY A 61 -3.04 -0.47 -16.77
N PHE A 62 -1.88 -0.14 -16.19
CA PHE A 62 -1.54 -0.60 -14.86
C PHE A 62 -2.25 0.25 -13.85
N CYS A 63 -2.83 -0.40 -12.87
CA CYS A 63 -3.31 0.31 -11.70
C CYS A 63 -2.08 0.73 -10.92
N PRO A 64 -1.98 2.00 -10.49
CA PRO A 64 -0.94 2.40 -9.55
C PRO A 64 -0.88 1.37 -8.43
N GLU A 65 0.33 0.87 -8.18
CA GLU A 65 0.60 0.08 -6.99
C GLU A 65 0.17 0.94 -5.81
N THR A 66 -1.03 0.63 -5.34
CA THR A 66 -1.55 1.04 -4.05
C THR A 66 -1.89 2.53 -3.94
N ALA A 67 -3.12 2.90 -4.34
CA ALA A 67 -3.97 3.50 -3.31
C ALA A 67 -4.22 2.39 -2.27
N MET A 68 -3.22 2.14 -1.41
CA MET A 68 -3.39 1.26 -0.26
C MET A 68 -4.35 2.01 0.61
N SER A 69 -5.62 1.74 0.46
CA SER A 69 -6.59 2.42 1.28
C SER A 69 -6.72 1.68 2.61
N THR A 70 -6.44 0.36 2.64
CA THR A 70 -6.16 -0.37 3.87
C THR A 70 -5.04 -1.42 3.73
N VAL A 71 -4.35 -1.72 4.84
CA VAL A 71 -3.35 -2.79 5.02
C VAL A 71 -3.96 -3.89 5.88
N GLY A 72 -3.77 -5.16 5.51
CA GLY A 72 -4.30 -6.29 6.28
C GLY A 72 -5.83 -6.29 6.40
N GLY A 73 -6.36 -6.66 7.57
CA GLY A 73 -7.80 -6.76 7.82
C GLY A 73 -8.47 -7.89 7.04
N ASN A 74 -9.78 -7.72 6.77
CA ASN A 74 -10.62 -8.70 6.07
C ASN A 74 -11.28 -8.12 4.81
N SER A 75 -10.74 -7.00 4.32
CA SER A 75 -11.26 -6.23 3.20
C SER A 75 -10.33 -6.24 1.98
N GLU A 76 -9.29 -7.08 1.99
CA GLU A 76 -8.41 -7.31 0.82
C GLU A 76 -7.84 -6.02 0.22
N GLY A 77 -7.54 -5.02 1.07
CA GLY A 77 -7.01 -3.73 0.66
C GLY A 77 -8.06 -2.74 0.14
N ALA A 78 -9.36 -3.04 0.25
CA ALA A 78 -10.45 -2.13 -0.10
C ALA A 78 -10.36 -0.82 0.70
N PRO A 79 -10.91 0.28 0.16
CA PRO A 79 -10.78 1.58 0.77
C PRO A 79 -11.63 1.83 1.99
N CYS A 80 -11.09 2.65 2.89
CA CYS A 80 -11.85 3.24 3.97
C CYS A 80 -13.06 3.98 3.40
N VAL A 81 -14.22 3.76 4.00
CA VAL A 81 -15.44 4.52 3.71
C VAL A 81 -15.63 5.50 4.86
N PHE A 82 -15.66 6.79 4.55
CA PHE A 82 -15.91 7.86 5.53
C PHE A 82 -17.18 8.64 5.16
N PRO A 83 -18.05 8.96 6.13
CA PRO A 83 -18.06 8.42 7.50
C PRO A 83 -18.41 6.93 7.54
N PHE A 84 -17.86 6.20 8.53
CA PHE A 84 -18.35 4.87 8.89
C PHE A 84 -18.87 4.82 10.33
N THR A 85 -19.74 3.84 10.62
CA THR A 85 -20.30 3.63 11.95
C THR A 85 -19.63 2.44 12.65
N PHE A 86 -19.19 2.63 13.89
CA PHE A 86 -18.64 1.58 14.75
C PHE A 86 -19.11 1.79 16.20
N LEU A 87 -19.73 0.75 16.79
CA LEU A 87 -20.37 0.77 18.10
C LEU A 87 -21.33 1.97 18.25
N GLY A 88 -22.09 2.27 17.20
CA GLY A 88 -23.04 3.39 17.15
C GLY A 88 -22.41 4.79 17.02
N ASN A 89 -21.08 4.91 16.98
CA ASN A 89 -20.37 6.18 16.78
C ASN A 89 -19.96 6.34 15.31
N LYS A 90 -20.02 7.56 14.78
CA LYS A 90 -19.54 7.89 13.43
C LYS A 90 -18.09 8.33 13.46
N TYR A 91 -17.31 7.85 12.50
CA TYR A 91 -15.90 8.14 12.32
C TYR A 91 -15.63 8.66 10.91
N ASP A 92 -15.06 9.86 10.82
CA ASP A 92 -14.66 10.52 9.56
C ASP A 92 -13.16 10.36 9.25
N ALA A 93 -12.45 9.60 10.09
CA ALA A 93 -11.03 9.30 9.95
C ALA A 93 -10.73 7.92 10.56
N CYS A 94 -9.52 7.43 10.31
CA CYS A 94 -9.01 6.22 10.95
C CYS A 94 -9.04 6.37 12.48
N THR A 95 -9.29 5.27 13.19
CA THR A 95 -9.42 5.26 14.65
C THR A 95 -8.69 4.07 15.25
N SER A 96 -8.26 4.19 16.50
CA SER A 96 -7.75 3.09 17.33
C SER A 96 -8.83 2.52 18.26
N SER A 97 -10.07 3.03 18.16
CA SER A 97 -11.20 2.60 19.00
C SER A 97 -11.40 1.08 18.92
N GLY A 98 -11.58 0.44 20.07
CA GLY A 98 -11.71 -1.02 20.18
C GLY A 98 -10.40 -1.80 20.10
N ARG A 99 -9.23 -1.13 20.07
CA ARG A 99 -7.91 -1.77 20.05
C ARG A 99 -7.00 -1.27 21.18
N GLN A 100 -6.11 -2.14 21.65
CA GLN A 100 -5.10 -1.83 22.68
C GLN A 100 -3.69 -1.63 22.09
N ASP A 101 -3.48 -2.04 20.84
CA ASP A 101 -2.18 -1.97 20.14
C ASP A 101 -1.91 -0.60 19.50
N GLY A 102 -2.84 0.35 19.63
CA GLY A 102 -2.73 1.70 19.05
C GLY A 102 -2.80 1.74 17.52
N LYS A 103 -3.02 0.62 16.84
CA LYS A 103 -3.08 0.58 15.38
C LYS A 103 -4.34 1.25 14.86
N MET A 104 -4.16 2.16 13.92
CA MET A 104 -5.25 2.90 13.29
C MET A 104 -5.93 2.03 12.23
N TRP A 105 -7.25 1.96 12.27
CA TRP A 105 -8.07 1.18 11.36
C TRP A 105 -9.28 1.98 10.88
N CYS A 106 -9.91 1.53 9.81
CA CYS A 106 -11.15 2.09 9.29
C CYS A 106 -12.07 0.97 8.80
N SER A 107 -13.38 1.25 8.75
CA SER A 107 -14.30 0.38 8.02
C SER A 107 -14.18 0.64 6.52
N THR A 108 -14.34 -0.42 5.74
CA THR A 108 -14.38 -0.36 4.28
C THR A 108 -15.81 -0.34 3.74
N THR A 109 -16.79 -0.15 4.63
CA THR A 109 -18.21 0.08 4.32
C THR A 109 -18.76 1.20 5.20
N SER A 110 -20.00 1.64 4.96
CA SER A 110 -20.63 2.72 5.75
C SER A 110 -20.96 2.31 7.20
N SER A 111 -21.03 1.01 7.50
CA SER A 111 -21.35 0.50 8.83
C SER A 111 -20.54 -0.75 9.13
N TYR A 112 -19.53 -0.61 9.99
CA TYR A 112 -18.80 -1.76 10.51
C TYR A 112 -19.72 -2.67 11.33
N ASP A 113 -20.67 -2.08 12.06
CA ASP A 113 -21.57 -2.84 12.94
C ASP A 113 -22.41 -3.85 12.16
N GLU A 114 -22.76 -3.52 10.91
CA GLU A 114 -23.52 -4.39 10.00
C GLU A 114 -22.59 -5.32 9.20
N ASP A 115 -21.60 -4.76 8.50
CA ASP A 115 -20.83 -5.50 7.49
C ASP A 115 -19.58 -6.19 8.05
N ARG A 116 -19.04 -5.67 9.17
CA ARG A 116 -17.80 -6.14 9.82
C ARG A 116 -16.58 -6.17 8.89
N LYS A 117 -16.58 -5.28 7.89
CA LYS A 117 -15.50 -5.12 6.92
C LYS A 117 -14.59 -3.97 7.33
N TRP A 118 -13.31 -4.28 7.47
CA TRP A 118 -12.28 -3.35 7.94
C TRP A 118 -10.90 -3.65 7.36
N GLY A 119 -10.02 -2.66 7.51
CA GLY A 119 -8.58 -2.82 7.35
C GLY A 119 -7.79 -1.76 8.11
N PHE A 120 -6.48 -1.95 8.25
CA PHE A 120 -5.62 -0.97 8.90
C PHE A 120 -5.38 0.20 7.97
N CYS A 121 -5.39 1.40 8.49
CA CYS A 121 -4.95 2.54 7.71
C CYS A 121 -3.43 2.45 7.50
N PRO A 122 -2.91 2.80 6.31
CA PRO A 122 -1.47 2.85 6.09
C PRO A 122 -0.82 3.73 7.15
N ASP A 123 0.15 3.18 7.88
CA ASP A 123 1.05 3.97 8.70
C ASP A 123 2.16 4.56 7.82
N GLN A 124 3.12 5.24 8.45
CA GLN A 124 4.29 5.77 7.74
C GLN A 124 5.17 4.64 7.14
N GLY A 125 4.90 3.39 7.52
CA GLY A 125 5.61 2.20 7.09
C GLY A 125 7.09 2.21 7.48
N TYR A 126 7.81 1.28 6.87
CA TYR A 126 9.27 1.26 6.91
C TYR A 126 9.80 1.77 5.57
N SER A 127 10.81 2.62 5.62
CA SER A 127 11.54 3.02 4.42
C SER A 127 12.31 1.80 3.90
N LEU A 128 11.83 1.21 2.81
CA LEU A 128 12.53 0.08 2.16
C LEU A 128 13.99 0.42 1.87
N PHE A 129 14.29 1.67 1.53
CA PHE A 129 15.66 2.15 1.35
C PHE A 129 16.51 1.99 2.62
N LEU A 130 16.01 2.42 3.78
CA LEU A 130 16.76 2.35 5.04
C LEU A 130 16.91 0.90 5.54
N VAL A 131 15.82 0.13 5.49
CA VAL A 131 15.85 -1.27 5.92
C VAL A 131 16.76 -2.08 5.00
N ALA A 132 16.65 -1.94 3.67
CA ALA A 132 17.52 -2.65 2.75
C ALA A 132 18.99 -2.24 2.93
N ALA A 133 19.28 -0.95 3.17
CA ALA A 133 20.65 -0.51 3.45
C ALA A 133 21.24 -1.19 4.71
N HIS A 134 20.45 -1.32 5.78
CA HIS A 134 20.83 -2.05 7.00
C HIS A 134 21.11 -3.53 6.72
N GLU A 135 20.20 -4.22 6.03
CA GLU A 135 20.37 -5.64 5.69
C GLU A 135 21.55 -5.87 4.73
N PHE A 136 21.83 -4.94 3.82
CA PHE A 136 23.03 -5.00 3.00
C PHE A 136 24.30 -4.80 3.84
N GLY A 137 24.26 -4.02 4.91
CA GLY A 137 25.35 -3.95 5.89
C GLY A 137 25.65 -5.31 6.49
N HIS A 138 24.64 -6.05 6.94
CA HIS A 138 24.80 -7.44 7.40
C HIS A 138 25.33 -8.37 6.30
N ALA A 139 24.82 -8.23 5.07
CA ALA A 139 25.31 -9.02 3.94
C ALA A 139 26.79 -8.74 3.60
N MET A 140 27.29 -7.54 3.90
CA MET A 140 28.70 -7.17 3.78
C MET A 140 29.53 -7.50 5.03
N GLY A 141 28.94 -8.10 6.07
CA GLY A 141 29.63 -8.57 7.26
C GLY A 141 29.63 -7.61 8.46
N LEU A 142 28.87 -6.51 8.41
CA LEU A 142 28.69 -5.65 9.58
C LEU A 142 27.74 -6.29 10.60
N GLU A 143 28.05 -6.15 11.89
CA GLU A 143 27.15 -6.51 12.99
C GLU A 143 26.36 -5.29 13.47
N HIS A 144 25.45 -5.51 14.43
CA HIS A 144 24.69 -4.41 15.02
C HIS A 144 25.60 -3.41 15.75
N SER A 145 25.31 -2.13 15.60
CA SER A 145 25.95 -1.04 16.35
C SER A 145 25.18 -0.73 17.64
N GLU A 146 25.91 -0.32 18.68
CA GLU A 146 25.34 0.24 19.90
C GLU A 146 25.00 1.74 19.74
N ASP A 147 25.53 2.42 18.72
CA ASP A 147 25.21 3.82 18.42
C ASP A 147 23.79 3.92 17.84
N PRO A 148 22.82 4.54 18.54
CA PRO A 148 21.45 4.67 18.04
C PRO A 148 21.33 5.53 16.76
N GLY A 149 22.37 6.30 16.42
CA GLY A 149 22.46 7.08 15.20
C GLY A 149 23.04 6.33 14.00
N ALA A 150 23.57 5.12 14.20
CA ALA A 150 24.10 4.28 13.14
C ALA A 150 23.01 3.61 12.31
N LEU A 151 23.27 3.41 11.02
CA LEU A 151 22.41 2.59 10.15
C LEU A 151 22.32 1.17 10.71
N MET A 152 23.43 0.63 11.23
CA MET A 152 23.50 -0.71 11.80
C MET A 152 22.89 -0.83 13.22
N ALA A 153 22.24 0.21 13.75
CA ALA A 153 21.50 0.08 15.01
C ALA A 153 20.33 -0.92 14.87
N PRO A 154 20.04 -1.76 15.87
CA PRO A 154 19.00 -2.80 15.77
C PRO A 154 17.56 -2.24 15.79
N ILE A 155 17.37 -0.99 16.21
CA ILE A 155 16.06 -0.34 16.30
C ILE A 155 15.90 0.61 15.11
N TYR A 156 14.89 0.33 14.26
CA TYR A 156 14.58 1.18 13.11
C TYR A 156 14.21 2.61 13.53
N THR A 157 14.86 3.58 12.89
CA THR A 157 14.54 5.00 12.99
C THR A 157 14.47 5.62 11.59
N TYR A 158 13.38 6.34 11.30
CA TYR A 158 13.23 7.01 10.02
C TYR A 158 14.03 8.32 9.95
N THR A 159 14.93 8.42 8.97
CA THR A 159 15.72 9.63 8.70
C THR A 159 15.50 10.12 7.28
N LYS A 160 14.85 11.28 7.12
CA LYS A 160 14.51 11.87 5.81
C LYS A 160 15.73 12.17 4.94
N HIS A 161 16.81 12.65 5.55
CA HIS A 161 18.08 12.95 4.88
C HIS A 161 19.17 12.01 5.39
N PHE A 162 19.06 10.76 4.97
CA PHE A 162 19.97 9.70 5.42
C PHE A 162 21.42 10.00 5.05
N ARG A 163 22.31 9.82 6.04
CA ARG A 163 23.76 9.79 5.91
C ARG A 163 24.27 8.68 6.82
N LEU A 164 25.24 7.92 6.35
CA LEU A 164 25.92 6.92 7.17
C LEU A 164 26.57 7.59 8.38
N SER A 165 26.48 6.94 9.54
CA SER A 165 27.19 7.41 10.73
C SER A 165 28.70 7.17 10.56
N GLN A 166 29.49 7.86 11.37
CA GLN A 166 30.93 7.62 11.37
C GLN A 166 31.27 6.19 11.82
N ASP A 167 30.41 5.58 12.65
CA ASP A 167 30.53 4.19 13.09
C ASP A 167 30.31 3.22 11.93
N ASP A 168 29.26 3.42 11.12
CA ASP A 168 29.01 2.60 9.93
C ASP A 168 30.16 2.71 8.92
N ILE A 169 30.66 3.93 8.68
CA ILE A 169 31.76 4.20 7.74
C ILE A 169 33.03 3.49 8.21
N LYS A 170 33.34 3.60 9.50
CA LYS A 170 34.53 2.96 10.09
C LYS A 170 34.39 1.44 10.02
N GLY A 171 33.24 0.89 10.42
CA GLY A 171 33.00 -0.55 10.41
C GLY A 171 33.20 -1.18 9.03
N ILE A 172 32.65 -0.56 7.98
CA ILE A 172 32.78 -1.12 6.63
C ILE A 172 34.19 -0.98 6.04
N GLN A 173 34.89 0.12 6.35
CA GLN A 173 36.28 0.35 5.94
C GLN A 173 37.30 -0.51 6.69
N GLU A 174 36.94 -1.07 7.85
CA GLU A 174 37.78 -2.05 8.54
C GLU A 174 37.69 -3.44 7.88
N LEU A 175 36.61 -3.73 7.15
CA LEU A 175 36.41 -5.00 6.44
C LEU A 175 36.97 -4.98 5.00
N TYR A 176 37.03 -3.82 4.35
CA TYR A 176 37.40 -3.66 2.93
C TYR A 176 38.24 -2.41 2.67
#